data_AF-J0CT35-F1
#
_entry.id   AF-J0CT35-F1
#
_cell.length_a   1.000
_cell.length_b   1.000
_cell.length_c   1.000
_cell.angle_alpha   90.00
_cell.angle_beta   90.00
_cell.angle_gamma   90.00
#
_symmetry.space_group_name_H-M   'P 1'
#
loop_
_entity.id
_entity.type
_entity.pdbx_description
1 polymer ?
#
loop_
_entity_poly.entity_id
_entity_poly.type
_entity_poly.pdbx_seq_one_letter_code
_entity_poly.pdbx_strand_id
1 'polypeptide(L)'
;GLHLLRKHLDFGPSTLGLDNTPVISATHHVRPRPGQYLINEIHNAARHVVRKGALSMTWTPGHEGILGNETADAAAKLAATGPAASSSDRRLPRILRQPLPLSSSALKQAHTADLKAAWTRLWSQSPRYRRYAHLNDHLTPTKCRRLLLPMARRHMSAVTQLRTGHAPLNGHLNRINRSDSAACPSCNHRRETVRHFVLDCPG
;
A
#
# COMPACT_ATOMS: atom_id res chain seq x y z
N GLY A 1 -26.58 -9.74 6.68
CA GLY A 1 -27.49 -9.25 7.75
C GLY A 1 -28.78 -8.66 7.19
N LEU A 2 -28.83 -7.34 6.97
CA LEU A 2 -30.08 -6.61 6.68
C LEU A 2 -30.92 -7.17 5.52
N HIS A 3 -30.31 -7.58 4.41
CA HIS A 3 -31.05 -8.18 3.29
C HIS A 3 -31.76 -9.48 3.66
N LEU A 4 -31.20 -10.28 4.58
CA LEU A 4 -31.83 -11.51 5.07
C LEU A 4 -33.04 -11.15 5.94
N LEU A 5 -32.88 -10.22 6.89
CA LEU A 5 -33.99 -9.73 7.73
C LEU A 5 -35.14 -9.15 6.90
N ARG A 6 -34.85 -8.43 5.80
CA ARG A 6 -35.90 -7.91 4.90
C ARG A 6 -36.78 -9.00 4.28
N LYS A 7 -36.24 -10.20 4.03
CA LYS A 7 -36.96 -11.34 3.43
C LYS A 7 -37.90 -12.03 4.42
N HIS A 8 -37.68 -11.88 5.72
CA HIS A 8 -38.62 -12.37 6.71
C HIS A 8 -39.85 -11.45 6.76
N LEU A 9 -41.04 -12.05 6.89
CA LEU A 9 -42.31 -11.33 6.95
C LEU A 9 -42.39 -10.57 8.28
N ASP A 10 -42.15 -11.27 9.39
CA ASP A 10 -42.09 -10.73 10.75
C ASP A 10 -40.84 -11.22 11.48
N PHE A 11 -40.29 -10.38 12.34
CA PHE A 11 -39.18 -10.72 13.24
C PHE A 11 -39.26 -9.89 14.52
N GLY A 12 -38.91 -10.50 15.65
CA GLY A 12 -38.81 -9.80 16.94
C GLY A 12 -37.60 -8.86 17.00
N PRO A 13 -37.38 -8.17 18.13
CA PRO A 13 -36.21 -7.31 18.31
C PRO A 13 -34.91 -8.03 17.92
N SER A 14 -34.19 -7.47 16.95
CA SER A 14 -33.03 -8.10 16.34
C SER A 14 -31.78 -7.24 16.52
N THR A 15 -30.68 -7.90 16.87
CA THR A 15 -29.36 -7.24 17.01
C THR A 15 -28.43 -7.72 15.92
N LEU A 16 -27.77 -6.78 15.23
CA LEU A 16 -26.75 -7.04 14.22
C LEU A 16 -25.38 -6.63 14.77
N GLY A 17 -24.52 -7.62 15.02
CA GLY A 17 -23.11 -7.40 15.39
C GLY A 17 -22.25 -7.06 14.17
N LEU A 18 -21.29 -6.17 14.35
CA LEU A 18 -20.34 -5.71 13.33
C LEU A 18 -18.93 -5.58 13.93
N ASP A 19 -17.92 -6.18 13.30
CA ASP A 19 -16.52 -6.08 13.71
C ASP A 19 -15.73 -5.00 12.96
N ASN A 20 -16.23 -4.56 11.81
CA ASN A 20 -15.60 -3.54 10.97
C ASN A 20 -15.90 -2.12 11.48
N THR A 21 -15.10 -1.64 12.42
CA THR A 21 -15.20 -0.28 12.99
C THR A 21 -15.22 0.84 11.94
N PRO A 22 -14.41 0.81 10.85
CA PRO A 22 -14.54 1.77 9.75
C PRO A 22 -15.92 1.80 9.09
N VAL A 23 -16.58 0.65 8.89
CA VAL A 23 -17.93 0.60 8.30
C VAL A 23 -18.95 1.22 9.25
N ILE A 24 -18.86 0.91 10.56
CA ILE A 24 -19.72 1.52 11.58
C ILE A 24 -19.57 3.04 11.54
N SER A 25 -18.33 3.55 11.58
CA SER A 25 -18.05 4.97 11.45
C SER A 25 -18.60 5.57 10.15
N ALA A 26 -18.43 4.88 9.02
CA ALA A 26 -18.94 5.30 7.72
C ALA A 26 -20.47 5.41 7.66
N THR A 27 -21.21 4.58 8.41
CA THR A 27 -22.67 4.70 8.48
C THR A 27 -23.15 6.00 9.16
N HIS A 28 -22.31 6.67 9.94
CA HIS A 28 -22.60 7.99 10.51
C HIS A 28 -22.24 9.15 9.56
N HIS A 29 -21.61 8.87 8.41
CA HIS A 29 -21.21 9.90 7.45
C HIS A 29 -22.20 10.01 6.29
N VAL A 30 -22.66 11.25 6.04
CA VAL A 30 -23.60 11.59 4.96
C VAL A 30 -22.90 12.27 3.77
N ARG A 31 -21.59 12.54 3.87
CA ARG A 31 -20.83 13.21 2.80
C ARG A 31 -20.41 12.24 1.69
N PRO A 32 -20.46 12.65 0.41
CA PRO A 32 -20.03 11.79 -0.71
C PRO A 32 -18.56 11.36 -0.59
N ARG A 33 -18.32 10.05 -0.60
CA ARG A 33 -16.99 9.42 -0.62
C ARG A 33 -16.98 8.21 -1.57
N PRO A 34 -15.81 7.72 -2.02
CA PRO A 34 -15.73 6.44 -2.71
C PRO A 34 -16.42 5.34 -1.88
N GLY A 35 -17.32 4.57 -2.49
CA GLY A 35 -18.11 3.55 -1.78
C GLY A 35 -19.38 4.07 -1.09
N GLN A 36 -19.71 5.37 -1.15
CA GLN A 36 -20.93 5.92 -0.52
C GLN A 36 -22.21 5.24 -1.00
N TYR A 37 -22.24 4.75 -2.24
CA TYR A 37 -23.37 3.99 -2.78
C TYR A 37 -23.68 2.72 -1.96
N LEU A 38 -22.66 2.06 -1.39
CA LEU A 38 -22.84 0.92 -0.48
C LEU A 38 -23.42 1.36 0.87
N ILE A 39 -22.93 2.49 1.42
CA ILE A 39 -23.45 3.04 2.68
C ILE A 39 -24.92 3.46 2.53
N ASN A 40 -25.28 4.10 1.42
CA ASN A 40 -26.65 4.46 1.11
C ASN A 40 -27.55 3.21 1.01
N GLU A 41 -27.06 2.11 0.42
CA GLU A 41 -27.80 0.85 0.39
C GLU A 41 -27.96 0.20 1.77
N ILE A 42 -26.95 0.31 2.64
CA ILE A 42 -27.08 -0.11 4.05
C ILE A 42 -28.17 0.72 4.74
N HIS A 43 -28.17 2.04 4.59
CA HIS A 43 -29.22 2.91 5.16
C HIS A 43 -30.61 2.59 4.59
N ASN A 44 -30.72 2.32 3.28
CA ASN A 44 -31.97 1.91 2.64
C ASN A 44 -32.48 0.58 3.19
N ALA A 45 -31.60 -0.40 3.34
CA ALA A 45 -31.94 -1.70 3.88
C ALA A 45 -32.34 -1.61 5.37
N ALA A 46 -31.60 -0.85 6.17
CA ALA A 46 -31.89 -0.65 7.59
C ALA A 46 -33.25 0.04 7.80
N ARG A 47 -33.56 1.10 7.05
CA ARG A 47 -34.88 1.77 7.09
C ARG A 47 -36.02 0.82 6.77
N HIS A 48 -35.83 -0.15 5.90
CA HIS A 48 -36.84 -1.16 5.58
C HIS A 48 -37.06 -2.15 6.73
N VAL A 49 -35.98 -2.57 7.39
CA VAL A 49 -36.03 -3.48 8.54
C VAL A 49 -36.69 -2.79 9.73
N VAL A 50 -36.31 -1.54 10.05
CA VAL A 50 -36.88 -0.79 11.18
C VAL A 50 -38.40 -0.57 11.07
N ARG A 51 -38.94 -0.49 9.84
CA ARG A 51 -40.40 -0.42 9.62
C ARG A 51 -41.15 -1.71 9.96
N LYS A 52 -40.46 -2.86 9.99
CA LYS A 52 -41.04 -4.18 10.28
C LYS A 52 -40.81 -4.65 11.72
N GLY A 53 -39.84 -4.08 12.43
CA GLY A 53 -39.48 -4.49 13.78
C GLY A 53 -38.30 -3.70 14.35
N ALA A 54 -37.96 -3.94 15.61
CA ALA A 54 -36.83 -3.27 16.25
C ALA A 54 -35.49 -3.84 15.77
N LEU A 55 -34.57 -2.95 15.37
CA LEU A 55 -33.22 -3.29 14.93
C LEU A 55 -32.19 -2.51 15.76
N SER A 56 -31.27 -3.23 16.40
CA SER A 56 -30.07 -2.66 17.02
C SER A 56 -28.83 -3.05 16.21
N MET A 57 -27.91 -2.11 15.97
CA MET A 57 -26.62 -2.40 15.36
C MET A 57 -25.53 -2.08 16.38
N THR A 58 -24.71 -3.07 16.71
CA THR A 58 -23.67 -2.95 17.74
C THR A 58 -22.32 -3.38 17.18
N TRP A 59 -21.25 -2.76 17.71
CA TRP A 59 -19.92 -3.31 17.51
C TRP A 59 -19.78 -4.66 18.22
N THR A 60 -18.98 -5.55 17.66
CA THR A 60 -18.64 -6.86 18.21
C THR A 60 -17.17 -7.12 17.90
N PRO A 61 -16.34 -7.53 18.87
CA PRO A 61 -14.93 -7.78 18.60
C PRO A 61 -14.77 -8.96 17.63
N GLY A 62 -13.85 -8.80 16.68
CA GLY A 62 -13.44 -9.87 15.78
C GLY A 62 -12.43 -10.80 16.44
N HIS A 63 -12.47 -12.09 16.08
CA HIS A 63 -11.51 -13.13 16.52
C HIS A 63 -11.49 -13.45 18.03
N GLU A 64 -12.59 -13.16 18.75
CA GLU A 64 -12.72 -13.42 20.19
C GLU A 64 -13.59 -14.65 20.52
N GLY A 65 -13.76 -15.62 19.61
CA GLY A 65 -14.59 -16.81 19.90
C GLY A 65 -16.10 -16.60 19.80
N ILE A 66 -16.55 -15.42 19.34
CA ILE A 66 -17.99 -15.13 19.20
C ILE A 66 -18.53 -15.89 17.99
N LEU A 67 -19.18 -17.03 18.24
CA LEU A 67 -19.66 -17.97 17.23
C LEU A 67 -20.34 -17.30 16.02
N GLY A 68 -21.22 -16.33 16.25
CA GLY A 68 -21.93 -15.61 15.18
C GLY A 68 -20.99 -14.78 14.29
N ASN A 69 -20.00 -14.10 14.89
CA ASN A 69 -19.02 -13.31 14.14
C ASN A 69 -18.05 -14.22 13.38
N GLU A 70 -17.57 -15.28 14.03
CA GLU A 70 -16.65 -16.25 13.41
C GLU A 70 -17.29 -16.99 12.25
N THR A 71 -18.56 -17.38 12.38
CA THR A 71 -19.31 -18.00 11.27
C THR A 71 -19.48 -17.03 10.11
N ALA A 72 -19.76 -15.75 10.40
CA ALA A 72 -19.89 -14.72 9.36
C ALA A 72 -18.56 -14.44 8.65
N ASP A 73 -17.45 -14.36 9.38
CA ASP A 73 -16.10 -14.17 8.85
C ASP A 73 -15.65 -15.38 8.01
N ALA A 74 -15.87 -16.60 8.49
CA ALA A 74 -15.59 -17.83 7.75
C ALA A 74 -16.38 -17.89 6.43
N ALA A 75 -17.67 -17.54 6.45
CA ALA A 75 -18.49 -17.47 5.24
C ALA A 75 -18.00 -16.38 4.27
N ALA A 76 -17.60 -15.20 4.78
CA ALA A 76 -17.04 -14.12 3.97
C ALA A 76 -15.71 -14.53 3.31
N LYS A 77 -14.82 -15.20 4.04
CA LYS A 77 -13.55 -15.74 3.54
C LYS A 77 -13.78 -16.80 2.47
N LEU A 78 -14.71 -17.73 2.69
CA LEU A 78 -15.06 -18.74 1.70
C LEU A 78 -15.57 -18.10 0.41
N ALA A 79 -16.48 -17.13 0.50
CA ALA A 79 -16.99 -16.41 -0.67
C ALA A 79 -15.90 -15.63 -1.43
N ALA A 80 -14.86 -15.15 -0.74
CA ALA A 80 -13.74 -14.44 -1.34
C ALA A 80 -12.79 -15.35 -2.15
N THR A 81 -12.88 -16.68 -2.01
CA THR A 81 -12.04 -17.63 -2.78
C THR A 81 -12.40 -17.71 -4.26
N GLY A 82 -13.63 -17.33 -4.64
CA GLY A 82 -14.03 -17.20 -6.03
C GLY A 82 -15.52 -17.44 -6.28
N PRO A 83 -15.98 -17.28 -7.54
CA PRO A 83 -17.41 -17.36 -7.88
C PRO A 83 -18.06 -18.70 -7.53
N ALA A 84 -17.32 -19.81 -7.60
CA ALA A 84 -17.84 -21.15 -7.29
C ALA A 84 -18.17 -21.36 -5.80
N ALA A 85 -17.48 -20.63 -4.91
CA ALA A 85 -17.70 -20.66 -3.47
C ALA A 85 -18.69 -19.58 -3.00
N SER A 86 -19.11 -18.68 -3.90
CA SER A 86 -20.08 -17.64 -3.62
C SER A 86 -21.51 -18.13 -3.83
N SER A 87 -22.47 -17.43 -3.22
CA SER A 87 -23.89 -17.69 -3.48
C SER A 87 -24.25 -17.41 -4.94
N SER A 88 -25.16 -18.20 -5.50
CA SER A 88 -25.74 -17.94 -6.83
C SER A 88 -26.26 -16.50 -6.95
N ASP A 89 -26.14 -15.89 -8.13
CA ASP A 89 -26.52 -14.50 -8.38
C ASP A 89 -27.96 -14.18 -7.93
N ARG A 90 -28.90 -15.11 -8.14
CA ARG A 90 -30.30 -14.98 -7.69
C ARG A 90 -30.47 -14.80 -6.18
N ARG A 91 -29.54 -15.29 -5.36
CA ARG A 91 -29.55 -15.17 -3.89
C ARG A 91 -28.89 -13.88 -3.40
N LEU A 92 -28.02 -13.26 -4.20
CA LEU A 92 -27.33 -12.03 -3.85
C LEU A 92 -28.27 -10.80 -3.92
N PRO A 93 -28.07 -9.76 -3.10
CA PRO A 93 -28.73 -8.48 -3.26
C PRO A 93 -28.46 -7.88 -4.66
N ARG A 94 -29.45 -7.20 -5.26
CA ARG A 94 -29.34 -6.64 -6.62
C ARG A 94 -28.11 -5.75 -6.83
N ILE A 95 -27.71 -4.97 -5.83
CA ILE A 95 -26.49 -4.13 -5.89
C ILE A 95 -25.21 -4.96 -6.09
N LEU A 96 -25.16 -6.19 -5.59
CA LEU A 96 -23.98 -7.08 -5.72
C LEU A 96 -23.99 -7.90 -7.02
N ARG A 97 -25.06 -7.84 -7.81
CA ARG A 97 -25.17 -8.50 -9.13
C ARG A 97 -24.67 -7.63 -10.27
N GLN A 98 -24.48 -6.34 -10.00
CA GLN A 98 -24.00 -5.37 -10.97
C GLN A 98 -22.48 -5.29 -10.91
N PRO A 99 -21.81 -4.99 -12.05
CA PRO A 99 -20.38 -4.75 -12.03
C PRO A 99 -20.06 -3.62 -11.03
N LEU A 100 -19.01 -3.83 -10.24
CA LEU A 100 -18.56 -2.80 -9.30
C LEU A 100 -18.20 -1.53 -10.07
N PRO A 101 -18.53 -0.34 -9.55
CA PRO A 101 -18.08 0.91 -10.14
C PRO A 101 -16.57 0.93 -10.27
N LEU A 102 -16.07 1.52 -11.36
CA LEU A 102 -14.64 1.73 -11.55
C LEU A 102 -14.08 2.53 -10.38
N SER A 103 -13.19 1.89 -9.61
CA SER A 103 -12.54 2.54 -8.49
C SER A 103 -11.36 3.37 -8.99
N SER A 104 -11.40 4.67 -8.72
CA SER A 104 -10.28 5.56 -9.04
C SER A 104 -8.98 5.15 -8.33
N SER A 105 -9.07 4.53 -7.14
CA SER A 105 -7.89 3.98 -6.46
C SER A 105 -7.37 2.74 -7.16
N ALA A 106 -8.24 1.84 -7.62
CA ALA A 106 -7.84 0.65 -8.36
C ALA A 106 -7.17 1.01 -9.70
N LEU A 107 -7.74 1.98 -10.43
CA LEU A 107 -7.15 2.50 -11.67
C LEU A 107 -5.77 3.12 -11.43
N LYS A 108 -5.63 3.96 -10.39
CA LYS A 108 -4.32 4.54 -10.00
C LYS A 108 -3.31 3.47 -9.63
N GLN A 109 -3.72 2.43 -8.92
CA GLN A 109 -2.84 1.32 -8.53
C GLN A 109 -2.36 0.53 -9.74
N ALA A 110 -3.27 0.14 -10.65
CA ALA A 110 -2.94 -0.56 -11.89
C ALA A 110 -1.97 0.28 -12.74
N HIS A 111 -2.31 1.55 -12.99
CA HIS A 111 -1.44 2.44 -13.75
C HIS A 111 -0.06 2.63 -13.10
N THR A 112 0.01 2.77 -11.78
CA THR A 112 1.28 2.86 -11.06
C THR A 112 2.09 1.56 -11.17
N ALA A 113 1.44 0.40 -11.18
CA ALA A 113 2.11 -0.88 -11.38
C ALA A 113 2.70 -0.97 -12.79
N ASP A 114 1.94 -0.57 -13.81
CA ASP A 114 2.41 -0.54 -15.21
C ASP A 114 3.61 0.40 -15.37
N LEU A 115 3.54 1.60 -14.80
CA LEU A 115 4.65 2.56 -14.82
C LEU A 115 5.90 2.01 -14.13
N LYS A 116 5.75 1.32 -12.99
CA LYS A 116 6.87 0.68 -12.29
C LYS A 116 7.50 -0.43 -13.14
N ALA A 117 6.69 -1.26 -13.77
CA ALA A 117 7.17 -2.33 -14.65
C ALA A 117 7.92 -1.77 -15.86
N ALA A 118 7.34 -0.75 -16.52
CA ALA A 118 7.96 -0.05 -17.63
C ALA A 118 9.29 0.61 -17.23
N TRP A 119 9.32 1.32 -16.10
CA TRP A 119 10.54 1.93 -15.57
C TRP A 119 11.61 0.89 -15.25
N THR A 120 11.25 -0.23 -14.61
CA THR A 120 12.21 -1.29 -14.26
C THR A 120 12.87 -1.86 -15.52
N ARG A 121 12.09 -2.07 -16.58
CA ARG A 121 12.59 -2.53 -17.87
C ARG A 121 13.51 -1.50 -18.55
N LEU A 122 13.11 -0.23 -18.59
CA LEU A 122 13.93 0.83 -19.17
C LEU A 122 15.24 1.03 -18.40
N TRP A 123 15.16 0.95 -17.07
CA TRP A 123 16.31 1.11 -16.20
C TRP A 123 17.34 0.00 -16.40
N SER A 124 16.91 -1.26 -16.48
CA SER A 124 17.83 -2.39 -16.70
C SER A 124 18.56 -2.35 -18.04
N GLN A 125 17.94 -1.74 -19.05
CA GLN A 125 18.53 -1.55 -20.38
C GLN A 125 19.46 -0.32 -20.47
N SER A 126 19.49 0.53 -19.44
CA SER A 126 20.35 1.72 -19.44
C SER A 126 21.84 1.34 -19.45
N PRO A 127 22.69 2.02 -20.25
CA PRO A 127 24.15 1.86 -20.15
C PRO A 127 24.70 2.14 -18.74
N ARG A 128 23.95 2.91 -17.94
CA ARG A 128 24.32 3.27 -16.56
C ARG A 128 23.86 2.23 -15.53
N TYR A 129 23.05 1.25 -15.93
CA TYR A 129 22.48 0.25 -15.03
C TYR A 129 23.58 -0.49 -14.26
N ARG A 130 24.57 -1.07 -14.94
CA ARG A 130 25.66 -1.82 -14.28
C ARG A 130 26.37 -1.01 -13.20
N ARG A 131 26.52 0.30 -13.40
CA ARG A 131 27.19 1.20 -12.46
C ARG A 131 26.32 1.49 -11.24
N TYR A 132 25.01 1.60 -11.40
CA TYR A 132 24.11 2.06 -10.33
C TYR A 132 23.11 1.00 -9.85
N ALA A 133 23.17 -0.23 -10.38
CA ALA A 133 22.28 -1.32 -9.98
C ALA A 133 22.40 -1.62 -8.48
N HIS A 134 23.61 -1.52 -7.93
CA HIS A 134 23.85 -1.67 -6.50
C HIS A 134 23.25 -0.54 -5.64
N LEU A 135 22.94 0.63 -6.23
CA LEU A 135 22.23 1.73 -5.56
C LEU A 135 20.73 1.55 -5.57
N ASN A 136 20.21 0.58 -6.33
CA ASN A 136 18.83 0.13 -6.27
C ASN A 136 18.56 -0.68 -4.99
N ASP A 137 19.08 -0.16 -3.87
CA ASP A 137 18.76 -0.54 -2.51
C ASP A 137 17.27 -0.38 -2.28
N HIS A 138 16.77 -1.03 -1.23
CA HIS A 138 15.44 -0.83 -0.62
C HIS A 138 15.18 0.62 -0.11
N LEU A 139 15.93 1.62 -0.57
CA LEU A 139 15.68 3.03 -0.35
C LEU A 139 14.56 3.51 -1.26
N THR A 140 13.33 3.32 -0.78
CA THR A 140 12.16 3.98 -1.34
C THR A 140 12.30 5.51 -1.26
N PRO A 141 11.63 6.28 -2.13
CA PRO A 141 11.60 7.73 -2.04
C PRO A 141 11.25 8.24 -0.63
N THR A 142 10.34 7.54 0.06
CA THR A 142 9.95 7.83 1.45
C THR A 142 11.11 7.65 2.42
N LYS A 143 11.89 6.57 2.28
CA LYS A 143 13.06 6.30 3.13
C LYS A 143 14.17 7.31 2.86
N CYS A 144 14.44 7.63 1.60
CA CYS A 144 15.36 8.72 1.21
C CYS A 144 14.93 10.04 1.83
N ARG A 145 13.64 10.40 1.71
CA ARG A 145 13.08 11.64 2.26
C ARG A 145 13.32 11.72 3.77
N ARG A 146 12.99 10.65 4.49
CA ARG A 146 13.13 10.57 5.95
C ARG A 146 14.58 10.66 6.41
N LEU A 147 15.51 10.03 5.69
CA LEU A 147 16.93 10.00 6.08
C LEU A 147 17.69 11.26 5.66
N LEU A 148 17.42 11.78 4.47
CA LEU A 148 18.22 12.84 3.86
C LEU A 148 17.67 14.24 4.15
N LEU A 149 16.35 14.46 4.13
CA LEU A 149 15.78 15.81 4.30
C LEU A 149 16.10 16.48 5.64
N PRO A 150 16.18 15.77 6.78
CA PRO A 150 16.56 16.40 8.05
C PRO A 150 18.03 16.84 8.09
N MET A 151 18.87 16.34 7.18
CA MET A 151 20.30 16.65 7.19
C MET A 151 20.56 18.05 6.62
N ALA A 152 21.60 18.72 7.13
CA ALA A 152 22.14 19.90 6.48
C ALA A 152 22.55 19.58 5.03
N ARG A 153 22.34 20.52 4.09
CA ARG A 153 22.60 20.32 2.66
C ARG A 153 23.98 19.76 2.35
N ARG A 154 25.02 20.19 3.09
CA ARG A 154 26.39 19.70 2.93
C ARG A 154 26.52 18.19 3.15
N HIS A 155 25.84 17.64 4.16
CA HIS A 155 25.88 16.22 4.47
C HIS A 155 25.07 15.41 3.44
N MET A 156 23.91 15.92 3.03
CA MET A 156 23.12 15.31 1.95
C MET A 156 23.93 15.24 0.64
N SER A 157 24.63 16.32 0.29
CA SER A 157 25.51 16.37 -0.87
C SER A 157 26.63 15.33 -0.75
N ALA A 158 27.35 15.30 0.38
CA ALA A 158 28.42 14.34 0.62
C ALA A 158 27.94 12.88 0.51
N VAL A 159 26.82 12.53 1.16
CA VAL A 159 26.22 11.19 1.08
C VAL A 159 25.82 10.85 -0.35
N THR A 160 25.22 11.78 -1.08
CA THR A 160 24.81 11.56 -2.48
C THR A 160 26.02 11.35 -3.38
N GLN A 161 27.08 12.14 -3.20
CA GLN A 161 28.33 12.01 -3.95
C GLN A 161 29.03 10.68 -3.64
N LEU A 162 29.11 10.29 -2.38
CA LEU A 162 29.66 8.99 -1.97
C LEU A 162 28.86 7.84 -2.58
N ARG A 163 27.52 7.84 -2.45
CA ARG A 163 26.67 6.78 -3.02
C ARG A 163 26.78 6.71 -4.54
N THR A 164 26.82 7.84 -5.23
CA THR A 164 26.88 7.84 -6.71
C THR A 164 28.30 7.70 -7.27
N GLY A 165 29.33 7.63 -6.42
CA GLY A 165 30.73 7.56 -6.86
C GLY A 165 31.27 8.87 -7.47
N HIS A 166 30.67 10.01 -7.11
CA HIS A 166 31.07 11.36 -7.53
C HIS A 166 31.70 12.18 -6.38
N ALA A 167 32.07 11.53 -5.28
CA ALA A 167 32.84 12.18 -4.22
C ALA A 167 34.20 12.65 -4.78
N PRO A 168 34.77 13.76 -4.27
CA PRO A 168 36.04 14.32 -4.73
C PRO A 168 37.24 13.49 -4.24
N LEU A 169 37.22 12.19 -4.51
CA LEU A 169 38.31 11.25 -4.28
C LEU A 169 39.17 11.15 -5.54
N ASN A 170 40.46 10.89 -5.41
CA ASN A 170 41.42 10.85 -6.52
C ASN A 170 41.01 9.87 -7.62
N GLY A 171 40.39 8.73 -7.28
CA GLY A 171 39.87 7.79 -8.27
C GLY A 171 38.74 8.37 -9.15
N HIS A 172 37.97 9.34 -8.65
CA HIS A 172 36.99 10.10 -9.43
C HIS A 172 37.63 11.30 -10.12
N LEU A 173 38.42 12.09 -9.41
CA LEU A 173 39.05 13.32 -9.91
C LEU A 173 39.98 13.04 -11.10
N ASN A 174 40.80 11.99 -11.02
CA ASN A 174 41.66 11.57 -12.12
C ASN A 174 40.83 11.14 -13.35
N ARG A 175 39.72 10.43 -13.16
CA ARG A 175 38.81 10.04 -14.25
C ARG A 175 38.21 11.25 -15.00
N ILE A 176 38.06 12.39 -14.32
CA ILE A 176 37.53 13.62 -14.92
C ILE A 176 38.63 14.66 -15.23
N ASN A 177 39.91 14.25 -15.24
CA ASN A 177 41.05 15.12 -15.52
C ASN A 177 41.09 16.35 -14.57
N ARG A 178 40.91 16.09 -13.27
CA ARG A 178 41.04 17.08 -12.17
C ARG A 178 42.10 16.69 -11.14
N SER A 179 42.79 15.57 -11.34
CA SER A 179 43.93 15.13 -10.55
C SER A 179 44.85 14.29 -11.42
N ASP A 180 46.16 14.45 -11.24
CA ASP A 180 47.18 13.76 -12.03
C ASP A 180 47.30 12.27 -11.68
N SER A 181 46.84 11.88 -10.48
CA SER A 181 46.90 10.51 -10.00
C SER A 181 45.56 10.03 -9.44
N ALA A 182 45.26 8.75 -9.67
CA ALA A 182 44.13 8.09 -9.04
C ALA A 182 44.44 7.54 -7.64
N ALA A 183 45.70 7.56 -7.22
CA ALA A 183 46.16 6.93 -5.98
C ALA A 183 45.62 7.61 -4.73
N CYS A 184 45.42 6.83 -3.67
CA CYS A 184 45.01 7.36 -2.38
C CYS A 184 46.18 8.13 -1.73
N PRO A 185 45.98 9.39 -1.30
CA PRO A 185 47.05 10.19 -0.69
C PRO A 185 47.48 9.67 0.69
N SER A 186 46.59 8.98 1.42
CA SER A 186 46.87 8.44 2.76
C SER A 186 47.76 7.21 2.74
N CYS A 187 47.41 6.20 1.93
CA CYS A 187 48.04 4.88 1.97
C CYS A 187 48.70 4.46 0.64
N ASN A 188 48.73 5.36 -0.35
CA ASN A 188 49.27 5.13 -1.69
C ASN A 188 48.62 3.95 -2.45
N HIS A 189 47.41 3.53 -2.07
CA HIS A 189 46.67 2.50 -2.79
C HIS A 189 46.38 2.96 -4.22
N ARG A 190 46.48 2.05 -5.21
CA ARG A 190 46.49 2.40 -6.65
C ARG A 190 45.30 3.27 -7.10
N ARG A 191 44.14 3.12 -6.46
CA ARG A 191 42.92 3.85 -6.81
C ARG A 191 42.08 4.16 -5.57
N GLU A 192 41.93 5.45 -5.28
CA GLU A 192 41.04 5.92 -4.23
C GLU A 192 39.57 5.83 -4.67
N THR A 193 38.93 4.72 -4.36
CA THR A 193 37.49 4.50 -4.58
C THR A 193 36.70 4.83 -3.32
N VAL A 194 35.38 5.03 -3.46
CA VAL A 194 34.50 5.23 -2.29
C VAL A 194 34.58 4.05 -1.32
N ARG A 195 34.60 2.82 -1.83
CA ARG A 195 34.75 1.62 -1.00
C ARG A 195 36.06 1.66 -0.21
N HIS A 196 37.17 1.93 -0.90
CA HIS A 196 38.47 2.04 -0.26
C HIS A 196 38.47 3.11 0.83
N PHE A 197 38.02 4.32 0.49
CA PHE A 197 37.96 5.45 1.42
C PHE A 197 37.11 5.17 2.68
N VAL A 198 35.97 4.48 2.51
CA VAL A 198 35.02 4.25 3.62
C VAL A 198 35.34 2.98 4.43
N LEU A 199 35.89 1.93 3.80
CA LEU A 199 35.98 0.59 4.40
C LEU A 199 37.39 0.02 4.48
N ASP A 200 38.27 0.34 3.52
CA ASP A 200 39.53 -0.40 3.33
C ASP A 200 40.79 0.46 3.62
N CYS A 201 40.68 1.79 3.71
CA CYS A 201 41.83 2.68 3.92
C CYS A 201 42.25 2.70 5.40
N PRO A 202 43.53 2.45 5.74
CA PRO A 202 44.01 2.40 7.13
C PRO A 202 44.09 3.77 7.81
N GLY A 203 43.99 4.88 7.07
CA GLY A 203 44.17 6.24 7.56
C GLY A 203 45.50 6.84 7.15
#